data_AF-A0A3P7J3I2-F1
#
_entry.id   AF-A0A3P7J3I2-F1
#
_cell.length_a   1.000
_cell.length_b   1.000
_cell.length_c   1.000
_cell.angle_alpha   90.00
_cell.angle_beta   90.00
_cell.angle_gamma   90.00
#
_symmetry.space_group_name_H-M   'P 1'
#
loop_
_entity.id
_entity.type
_entity.pdbx_description
1 polymer ?
#
loop_
_entity_poly.entity_id
_entity_poly.type
_entity_poly.pdbx_seq_one_letter_code
_entity_poly.pdbx_strand_id
1 'polypeptide(L)'
;MMLERHLSGMLNCVVNYLEKAYGDIVYNFRYMRDKERLSLFPDPSRHAIHFSSFAAEGNQYVPFLKKQLLARGVTFVKRKINNVEELADEGYAVVVNCAGLNAGELAGDDNSVYPIRGVVFQVIST
;
A
#
# COMPACT_ATOMS: atom_id res chain seq x y z
N MET A 1 6.79 -4.91 -35.99
CA MET A 1 8.22 -5.20 -35.73
C MET A 1 8.89 -4.33 -34.66
N MET A 2 9.10 -3.01 -34.83
CA MET A 2 9.82 -2.19 -33.81
C MET A 2 8.97 -1.91 -32.56
N LEU A 3 7.67 -1.65 -32.74
CA LEU A 3 6.70 -1.45 -31.65
C LEU A 3 6.50 -2.73 -30.81
N GLU A 4 6.38 -3.89 -31.44
CA GLU A 4 6.22 -5.18 -30.76
C GLU A 4 7.47 -5.57 -29.95
N ARG A 5 8.67 -5.26 -30.46
CA ARG A 5 9.92 -5.46 -29.71
C ARG A 5 10.03 -4.53 -28.51
N HIS A 6 9.58 -3.29 -28.64
CA HIS A 6 9.54 -2.33 -27.52
C HIS A 6 8.53 -2.74 -26.43
N LEU A 7 7.32 -3.15 -26.85
CA LEU A 7 6.29 -3.68 -25.95
C LEU A 7 6.75 -4.96 -25.24
N SER A 8 7.43 -5.87 -25.96
CA SER A 8 8.02 -7.06 -25.37
C SER A 8 9.15 -6.73 -24.38
N GLY A 9 9.94 -5.68 -24.63
CA GLY A 9 11.00 -5.22 -23.73
C GLY A 9 10.45 -4.61 -22.43
N MET A 10 9.43 -3.76 -22.53
CA MET A 10 8.71 -3.22 -21.37
C MET A 10 8.07 -4.32 -20.53
N LEU A 11 7.42 -5.30 -21.19
CA LEU A 11 6.78 -6.41 -20.49
C LEU A 11 7.78 -7.24 -19.68
N ASN A 12 8.96 -7.52 -20.25
CA ASN A 12 10.02 -8.24 -19.53
C ASN A 12 10.57 -7.43 -18.35
N CYS A 13 10.69 -6.11 -18.48
CA CYS A 13 11.11 -5.23 -17.38
C CYS A 13 10.12 -5.30 -16.20
N VAL A 14 8.81 -5.21 -16.49
CA VAL A 14 7.76 -5.30 -15.47
C VAL A 14 7.76 -6.67 -14.79
N VAL A 15 7.91 -7.75 -15.56
CA VAL A 15 7.98 -9.12 -15.02
C VAL A 15 9.16 -9.29 -14.07
N ASN A 16 10.36 -8.85 -14.47
CA ASN A 16 11.56 -8.92 -13.64
C ASN A 16 11.44 -8.05 -12.38
N TYR A 17 10.79 -6.88 -12.50
CA TYR A 17 10.53 -6.02 -11.34
C TYR A 17 9.62 -6.71 -10.34
N LEU A 18 8.53 -7.35 -10.79
CA LEU A 18 7.60 -8.06 -9.91
C LEU A 18 8.27 -9.26 -9.23
N GLU A 19 9.09 -10.02 -9.95
CA GLU A 19 9.87 -11.12 -9.37
C GLU A 19 10.83 -10.61 -8.30
N LYS A 20 11.57 -9.52 -8.57
CA LYS A 20 12.45 -8.91 -7.59
C LYS A 20 11.70 -8.35 -6.37
N ALA A 21 10.51 -7.79 -6.58
CA ALA A 21 9.73 -7.15 -5.53
C ALA A 21 9.01 -8.17 -4.62
N TYR A 22 8.58 -9.31 -5.18
CA TYR A 22 7.69 -10.24 -4.47
C TYR A 22 8.25 -11.66 -4.34
N GLY A 23 9.15 -12.09 -5.21
CA GLY A 23 9.56 -13.50 -5.38
C GLY A 23 9.99 -14.19 -4.10
N ASP A 24 10.74 -13.49 -3.25
CA ASP A 24 11.25 -14.02 -1.97
C ASP A 24 10.41 -13.63 -0.75
N ILE A 25 9.35 -12.83 -0.93
CA ILE A 25 8.55 -12.25 0.16
C ILE A 25 7.21 -12.96 0.30
N VAL A 26 6.53 -13.23 -0.81
CA VAL A 26 5.19 -13.81 -0.80
C VAL A 26 5.23 -15.33 -0.87
N TYR A 27 4.20 -15.97 -0.31
CA TYR A 27 4.13 -17.43 -0.35
C TYR A 27 3.73 -17.92 -1.74
N ASN A 28 4.23 -19.10 -2.12
CA ASN A 28 3.86 -19.80 -3.35
C ASN A 28 4.01 -18.94 -4.63
N PHE A 29 5.01 -18.05 -4.67
CA PHE A 29 5.29 -17.25 -5.86
C PHE A 29 5.64 -18.16 -7.04
N ARG A 30 4.94 -18.01 -8.15
CA ARG A 30 5.23 -18.70 -9.41
C ARG A 30 4.58 -18.00 -10.60
N TYR A 31 5.14 -18.24 -11.78
CA TYR A 31 4.46 -17.92 -13.02
C TYR A 31 3.28 -18.88 -13.26
N MET A 32 2.16 -18.33 -13.74
CA MET A 32 0.98 -19.12 -14.10
C MET A 32 1.22 -19.88 -15.40
N ARG A 33 0.74 -21.13 -15.45
CA ARG A 33 0.75 -21.93 -16.69
C ARG A 33 -0.30 -21.40 -17.65
N ASP A 34 -0.08 -21.61 -18.95
CA ASP A 34 -1.03 -21.18 -19.98
C ASP A 34 -2.44 -21.72 -19.75
N LYS A 35 -2.58 -22.99 -19.35
CA LYS A 35 -3.90 -23.57 -19.04
C LYS A 35 -4.64 -22.79 -17.94
N GLU A 36 -3.95 -22.39 -16.87
CA GLU A 36 -4.55 -21.65 -15.75
C GLU A 36 -5.02 -20.27 -16.22
N ARG A 37 -4.12 -19.56 -16.90
CA ARG A 37 -4.31 -18.22 -17.43
C ARG A 37 -5.44 -18.14 -18.45
N LEU A 38 -5.48 -19.06 -19.41
CA LEU A 38 -6.53 -19.13 -20.44
C LEU A 38 -7.89 -19.55 -19.87
N SER A 39 -7.93 -20.25 -18.74
CA SER A 39 -9.19 -20.70 -18.12
C SER A 39 -9.84 -19.67 -17.19
N LEU A 40 -9.05 -18.77 -16.60
CA LEU A 40 -9.53 -17.83 -15.58
C LEU A 40 -9.86 -16.44 -16.12
N PHE A 41 -9.24 -16.04 -17.23
CA PHE A 41 -9.35 -14.69 -17.77
C PHE A 41 -9.91 -14.70 -19.19
N PRO A 42 -10.99 -13.96 -19.48
CA PRO A 42 -11.55 -13.86 -20.83
C PRO A 42 -10.57 -13.30 -21.87
N ASP A 43 -9.74 -12.34 -21.47
CA ASP A 43 -8.64 -11.79 -22.27
C ASP A 43 -7.32 -11.88 -21.49
N PRO A 44 -6.61 -13.02 -21.61
CA PRO A 44 -5.48 -13.30 -20.74
C PRO A 44 -4.18 -12.63 -21.22
N SER A 45 -3.57 -11.80 -20.37
CA SER A 45 -2.19 -11.30 -20.55
C SER A 45 -1.21 -12.43 -20.89
N ARG A 46 -0.12 -12.16 -21.64
CA ARG A 46 0.92 -13.17 -21.94
C ARG A 46 1.60 -13.74 -20.70
N HIS A 47 1.79 -12.93 -19.66
CA HIS A 47 2.39 -13.34 -18.40
C HIS A 47 1.44 -13.02 -17.25
N ALA A 48 1.36 -13.94 -16.29
CA ALA A 48 0.62 -13.78 -15.06
C ALA A 48 1.37 -14.48 -13.92
N ILE A 49 1.29 -13.92 -12.72
CA ILE A 49 1.90 -14.47 -11.50
C ILE A 49 0.82 -14.96 -10.55
N HIS A 50 1.13 -16.02 -9.83
CA HIS A 50 0.33 -16.53 -8.73
C HIS A 50 1.16 -16.43 -7.45
N PHE A 51 0.52 -16.01 -6.37
CA PHE A 51 1.08 -16.05 -5.02
C PHE A 51 -0.05 -16.04 -3.98
N SER A 52 0.31 -16.35 -2.74
CA SER A 52 -0.56 -16.25 -1.57
C SER A 52 -0.04 -15.16 -0.63
N SER A 53 -0.95 -14.33 -0.11
CA SER A 53 -0.64 -13.23 0.80
C SER A 53 -1.79 -13.00 1.80
N PHE A 54 -1.56 -12.15 2.79
CA PHE A 54 -2.56 -11.73 3.75
C PHE A 54 -3.23 -10.44 3.29
N ALA A 55 -4.55 -10.39 3.37
CA ALA A 55 -5.32 -9.16 3.22
C ALA A 55 -5.57 -8.55 4.60
N ALA A 56 -5.10 -7.32 4.82
CA ALA A 56 -5.40 -6.56 6.02
C ALA A 56 -6.56 -5.60 5.75
N GLU A 57 -7.71 -5.82 6.39
CA GLU A 57 -8.86 -4.93 6.26
C GLU A 57 -8.72 -3.76 7.25
N GLY A 58 -8.51 -2.55 6.74
CA GLY A 58 -8.28 -1.36 7.57
C GLY A 58 -9.39 -1.08 8.58
N ASN A 59 -10.65 -1.31 8.18
CA ASN A 59 -11.82 -1.09 9.04
C ASN A 59 -11.88 -2.04 10.25
N GLN A 60 -11.20 -3.19 10.20
CA GLN A 60 -11.11 -4.13 11.32
C GLN A 60 -9.78 -3.98 12.06
N TYR A 61 -8.69 -3.82 11.31
CA TYR A 61 -7.34 -3.82 11.86
C TYR A 61 -7.05 -2.55 12.67
N VAL A 62 -7.49 -1.37 12.23
CA VAL A 62 -7.26 -0.11 12.95
C VAL A 62 -7.97 -0.09 14.31
N PRO A 63 -9.26 -0.46 14.43
CA PRO A 63 -9.92 -0.59 15.73
C PRO A 63 -9.26 -1.62 16.65
N PHE A 64 -8.79 -2.74 16.11
CA PHE A 64 -8.03 -3.74 16.87
C PHE A 64 -6.77 -3.13 17.46
N LEU A 65 -5.94 -2.45 16.66
CA LEU A 65 -4.72 -1.80 17.15
C LEU A 65 -5.03 -0.74 18.21
N LYS A 66 -6.07 0.08 18.01
CA LYS A 66 -6.49 1.08 19.00
C LYS A 66 -6.85 0.42 20.34
N LYS A 67 -7.58 -0.70 20.33
CA LYS A 67 -7.90 -1.48 21.55
C LYS A 67 -6.63 -1.97 22.24
N GLN A 68 -5.66 -2.49 21.48
CA GLN A 68 -4.39 -2.98 22.02
C GLN A 68 -3.55 -1.87 22.67
N LEU A 69 -3.61 -0.65 22.13
CA LEU A 69 -2.91 0.52 22.67
C LEU A 69 -3.60 1.07 23.92
N LEU A 70 -4.94 1.18 23.90
CA LEU A 70 -5.72 1.57 25.08
C LEU A 70 -5.47 0.62 26.26
N ALA A 71 -5.41 -0.69 26.01
CA ALA A 71 -5.10 -1.70 27.03
C ALA A 71 -3.68 -1.54 27.63
N ARG A 72 -2.78 -0.84 26.94
CA ARG A 72 -1.42 -0.50 27.40
C ARG A 72 -1.32 0.89 28.03
N GLY A 73 -2.45 1.58 28.23
CA GLY A 73 -2.50 2.91 28.85
C GLY A 73 -2.20 4.06 27.88
N VAL A 74 -2.21 3.83 26.57
CA VAL A 74 -2.06 4.92 25.59
C VAL A 74 -3.30 5.81 25.58
N THR A 75 -3.09 7.10 25.73
CA THR A 75 -4.17 8.11 25.66
C THR A 75 -4.39 8.55 24.22
N PHE A 76 -5.66 8.58 23.78
CA PHE A 76 -6.05 9.12 22.48
C PHE A 76 -6.74 10.46 22.67
N VAL A 77 -6.19 11.51 22.03
CA VAL A 77 -6.75 12.86 22.06
C VAL A 77 -7.20 13.24 20.65
N LYS A 78 -8.46 13.68 20.50
CA LYS A 78 -8.98 14.20 19.24
C LYS A 78 -8.81 15.72 19.23
N ARG A 79 -7.79 16.21 18.52
CA ARG A 79 -7.56 17.64 18.30
C ARG A 79 -6.87 17.86 16.95
N LYS A 80 -6.90 19.09 16.45
CA LYS A 80 -6.13 19.52 15.28
C LYS A 80 -4.79 20.06 15.77
N ILE A 81 -3.72 19.63 15.11
CA ILE A 81 -2.36 20.12 15.30
C ILE A 81 -2.02 20.97 14.07
N ASN A 82 -1.53 22.20 14.26
CA ASN A 82 -1.22 23.08 13.13
C ASN A 82 0.27 23.07 12.76
N ASN A 83 1.16 22.81 13.73
CA ASN A 83 2.59 22.69 13.51
C ASN A 83 3.20 21.72 14.54
N VAL A 84 4.43 21.25 14.34
CA VAL A 84 5.05 20.29 15.29
C VAL A 84 5.50 21.00 16.57
N GLU A 85 5.83 22.29 16.49
CA GLU A 85 6.34 23.11 17.59
C GLU A 85 5.35 23.19 18.76
N GLU A 86 4.04 23.21 18.51
CA GLU A 86 3.02 23.22 19.58
C GLU A 86 3.15 21.99 20.50
N LEU A 87 3.60 20.85 19.96
CA LEU A 87 3.84 19.64 20.75
C LEU A 87 5.15 19.76 21.55
N ALA A 88 6.16 20.41 21.00
CA ALA A 88 7.39 20.68 21.75
C ALA A 88 7.12 21.61 22.94
N ASP A 89 6.32 22.66 22.73
CA ASP A 89 5.92 23.63 23.76
C ASP A 89 5.08 22.98 24.88
N GLU A 90 4.29 21.95 24.54
CA GLU A 90 3.57 21.11 25.52
C GLU A 90 4.48 20.14 26.31
N GLY A 91 5.77 20.08 25.98
CA GLY A 91 6.76 19.29 26.69
C GLY A 91 6.91 17.85 26.19
N TYR A 92 6.42 17.52 24.98
CA TYR A 92 6.68 16.20 24.39
C TYR A 92 8.15 16.08 23.97
N ALA A 93 8.88 15.14 24.59
CA ALA A 93 10.30 14.90 24.29
C ALA A 93 10.54 14.31 22.89
N VAL A 94 9.57 13.56 22.36
CA VAL A 94 9.65 12.91 21.06
C VAL A 94 8.30 13.00 20.36
N VAL A 95 8.32 13.46 19.11
CA VAL A 95 7.16 13.48 18.23
C VAL A 95 7.41 12.54 17.06
N VAL A 96 6.48 11.61 16.82
CA VAL A 96 6.49 10.74 15.64
C VAL A 96 5.40 11.24 14.69
N ASN A 97 5.80 11.87 13.58
CA ASN A 97 4.87 12.39 12.59
C ASN A 97 4.28 11.26 11.72
N CYS A 98 2.98 11.01 11.86
CA CYS A 98 2.23 10.04 11.05
C CYS A 98 0.99 10.69 10.38
N ALA A 99 1.07 11.98 10.01
CA ALA A 99 -0.07 12.73 9.46
C ALA A 99 -0.41 12.43 7.98
N GLY A 100 0.26 11.45 7.36
CA GLY A 100 -0.01 11.02 5.98
C GLY A 100 0.24 12.14 4.97
N LEU A 101 -0.76 12.44 4.13
CA LEU A 101 -0.66 13.49 3.10
C LEU A 101 -0.34 14.87 3.66
N ASN A 102 -0.72 15.15 4.90
CA ASN A 102 -0.48 16.45 5.55
C ASN A 102 0.83 16.47 6.35
N ALA A 103 1.64 15.41 6.30
CA ALA A 103 2.86 15.34 7.08
C ALA A 103 3.88 16.41 6.68
N GLY A 104 3.97 16.74 5.38
CA GLY A 104 4.86 17.78 4.87
C GLY A 104 4.43 19.19 5.29
N GLU A 105 3.13 19.50 5.20
CA GLU A 105 2.56 20.75 5.71
C GLU A 105 2.81 20.91 7.22
N LEU A 106 2.63 19.82 7.98
CA LEU A 106 2.83 19.84 9.43
C LEU A 106 4.31 20.02 9.83
N ALA A 107 5.25 19.46 9.05
CA ALA A 107 6.68 19.50 9.32
C ALA A 107 7.40 20.74 8.76
N GLY A 108 6.69 21.61 8.05
CA GLY A 108 7.15 22.95 7.73
C GLY A 108 7.80 23.16 6.36
N ASP A 109 8.09 22.13 5.55
CA ASP A 109 8.27 22.26 4.08
C ASP A 109 8.57 20.90 3.41
N ASP A 110 7.53 20.19 2.98
CA ASP A 110 7.72 19.10 2.02
C ASP A 110 6.54 19.01 1.04
N ASN A 111 6.78 19.44 -0.20
CA ASN A 111 5.84 19.32 -1.32
C ASN A 111 6.10 18.06 -2.18
N SER A 112 6.97 17.15 -1.74
CA SER A 112 7.21 15.88 -2.44
C SER A 112 6.04 14.91 -2.32
N VAL A 113 5.18 15.09 -1.31
CA VAL A 113 3.98 14.31 -1.09
C VAL A 113 2.79 14.97 -1.79
N TYR A 114 2.17 14.24 -2.71
CA TYR A 114 0.98 14.69 -3.43
C TYR A 114 -0.07 13.58 -3.48
N PRO A 115 -1.38 13.92 -3.53
CA PRO A 115 -2.44 12.93 -3.51
C PRO A 115 -2.54 12.19 -4.85
N ILE A 116 -2.62 10.86 -4.80
CA ILE A 116 -3.03 10.01 -5.93
C ILE A 116 -4.45 9.54 -5.66
N ARG A 117 -5.40 9.94 -6.50
CA ARG A 117 -6.82 9.62 -6.32
C ARG A 117 -7.11 8.16 -6.72
N GLY A 118 -7.52 7.36 -5.74
CA GLY A 118 -8.11 6.04 -5.97
C GLY A 118 -9.63 6.08 -5.89
N VAL A 119 -10.32 5.31 -6.73
CA VAL A 119 -11.77 5.11 -6.67
C VAL A 119 -12.03 3.60 -6.61
N VAL A 120 -12.85 3.17 -5.65
CA VAL A 120 -13.17 1.76 -5.40
C VAL A 120 -14.68 1.57 -5.32
N PHE A 121 -15.17 0.43 -5.80
CA PHE A 121 -16.55 0.00 -5.64
C PHE A 121 -16.61 -1.16 -4.64
N GLN A 122 -17.37 -0.98 -3.56
CA GLN A 122 -17.64 -2.04 -2.61
C GLN A 122 -18.89 -2.80 -3.08
N VAL A 123 -18.76 -4.10 -3.29
CA VAL A 123 -19.84 -5.00 -3.70
C VAL A 123 -19.95 -6.14 -2.70
N ILE A 124 -21.15 -6.68 -2.54
CA ILE A 124 -21.40 -7.91 -1.78
C ILE A 124 -21.62 -9.01 -2.82
N SER A 125 -20.80 -10.06 -2.80
CA SER A 125 -21.03 -11.24 -3.62
C SER A 125 -21.89 -12.22 -2.83
N THR A 126 -23.11 -12.45 -3.32
CA THR A 126 -24.03 -13.52 -2.89
C THR A 126 -23.76 -14.82 -3.60
#